data_AF-A0A0X3Q1N0-F1
#
_entry.id   AF-A0A0X3Q1N0-F1
#
_cell.length_a   1.000
_cell.length_b   1.000
_cell.length_c   1.000
_cell.angle_alpha   90.00
_cell.angle_beta   90.00
_cell.angle_gamma   90.00
#
_symmetry.space_group_name_H-M   'P 1'
#
loop_
_entity.id
_entity.type
_entity.pdbx_description
1 polymer ?
#
loop_
_entity_poly.entity_id
_entity_poly.type
_entity_poly.pdbx_seq_one_letter_code
_entity_poly.pdbx_strand_id
1 'polypeptide(L)'
;MPTRGKRPTASDASGDPSAVKKLRQTVLDGGKKDVDSALWSVTDSLAIFTPPDTKNSAKVLALDMDGTIIVTASGRTFPKDANDWKIMLANIPAVLKHYDSEGFKVVILSNQSAFKKDRSKFPAFQVKVQDVVAKLGLPIQVFLSLQDDINRKPRTGMWQTLERQNGGVEIIKKDSIFCGGMPCHFAIFYHFFEV
;
A
#
# COMPACT_ATOMS: atom_id res chain seq x y z
N MET A 1 5.54 -56.77 -52.83
CA MET A 1 6.51 -57.83 -52.45
C MET A 1 7.89 -57.26 -52.73
N PRO A 2 8.81 -57.15 -51.75
CA PRO A 2 9.28 -58.24 -50.92
C PRO A 2 9.40 -57.88 -49.41
N THR A 3 10.04 -58.79 -48.69
CA THR A 3 9.87 -59.19 -47.29
C THR A 3 10.92 -58.65 -46.31
N ARG A 4 10.46 -58.40 -45.08
CA ARG A 4 11.07 -58.66 -43.75
C ARG A 4 12.60 -58.84 -43.64
N GLY A 5 13.22 -57.97 -42.83
CA GLY A 5 14.46 -58.24 -42.12
C GLY A 5 14.49 -57.50 -40.78
N LYS A 6 14.61 -58.23 -39.67
CA LYS A 6 14.62 -57.70 -38.29
C LYS A 6 16.03 -57.93 -37.70
N ARG A 7 16.67 -56.83 -37.28
CA ARG A 7 17.74 -56.62 -36.26
C ARG A 7 19.05 -57.44 -36.33
N PRO A 8 20.18 -56.79 -35.96
CA PRO A 8 20.68 -56.93 -34.59
C PRO A 8 21.14 -55.62 -33.92
N THR A 9 21.47 -55.75 -32.65
CA THR A 9 21.68 -54.76 -31.58
C THR A 9 23.15 -54.46 -31.26
N ALA A 10 23.36 -53.23 -30.76
CA ALA A 10 24.29 -52.75 -29.71
C ALA A 10 25.81 -52.99 -29.82
N SER A 11 26.58 -51.89 -29.86
CA SER A 11 27.49 -51.49 -28.77
C SER A 11 28.26 -50.18 -29.09
N ASP A 12 28.34 -49.32 -28.06
CA ASP A 12 29.36 -48.31 -27.74
C ASP A 12 29.65 -47.12 -28.67
N ALA A 13 29.32 -45.91 -28.20
CA ALA A 13 30.21 -44.74 -28.25
C ALA A 13 29.67 -43.57 -27.39
N SER A 14 30.55 -43.09 -26.50
CA SER A 14 30.68 -41.79 -25.84
C SER A 14 29.83 -40.58 -26.30
N GLY A 15 29.31 -39.81 -25.33
CA GLY A 15 28.83 -38.44 -25.53
C GLY A 15 28.31 -37.77 -24.25
N ASP A 16 29.01 -36.74 -23.81
CA ASP A 16 28.75 -35.84 -22.66
C ASP A 16 27.35 -35.17 -22.67
N PRO A 17 26.54 -35.26 -21.58
CA PRO A 17 25.28 -34.54 -21.47
C PRO A 17 25.37 -33.35 -20.51
N SER A 18 26.09 -32.29 -20.91
CA SER A 18 25.83 -30.95 -20.38
C SER A 18 24.51 -30.41 -20.93
N ALA A 19 23.38 -30.88 -20.37
CA ALA A 19 22.09 -30.21 -20.40
C ALA A 19 21.00 -31.05 -19.71
N VAL A 20 20.97 -31.08 -18.37
CA VAL A 20 19.73 -31.42 -17.65
C VAL A 20 19.50 -30.40 -16.55
N LYS A 21 18.58 -29.47 -16.85
CA LYS A 21 17.94 -28.55 -15.91
C LYS A 21 17.40 -29.34 -14.72
N LYS A 22 18.04 -29.21 -13.55
CA LYS A 22 17.42 -29.49 -12.26
C LYS A 22 17.03 -28.15 -11.65
N LEU A 23 15.77 -27.77 -11.90
CA LEU A 23 15.09 -26.62 -11.31
C LEU A 23 15.10 -26.80 -9.78
N ARG A 24 16.11 -26.21 -9.12
CA ARG A 24 16.13 -26.07 -7.67
C ARG A 24 15.25 -24.90 -7.30
N GLN A 25 14.18 -25.25 -6.61
CA GLN A 25 13.27 -24.41 -5.87
C GLN A 25 14.03 -23.30 -5.12
N THR A 26 13.94 -22.07 -5.61
CA THR A 26 14.44 -20.90 -4.91
C THR A 26 13.50 -20.61 -3.74
N VAL A 27 14.11 -20.72 -2.58
CA VAL A 27 13.59 -20.36 -1.26
C VAL A 27 13.00 -18.95 -1.29
N LEU A 28 11.86 -18.83 -0.61
CA LEU A 28 11.15 -17.58 -0.33
C LEU A 28 12.13 -16.56 0.28
N ASP A 29 12.42 -15.52 -0.49
CA ASP A 29 13.33 -14.47 -0.08
C ASP A 29 12.61 -13.54 0.91
N GLY A 30 12.81 -13.83 2.21
CA GLY A 30 12.47 -12.94 3.32
C GLY A 30 13.47 -11.79 3.44
N GLY A 31 13.74 -11.10 2.33
CA GLY A 31 14.59 -9.92 2.33
C GLY A 31 13.95 -8.82 3.19
N LYS A 32 14.71 -8.26 4.13
CA LYS A 32 14.32 -7.02 4.79
C LYS A 32 14.12 -5.97 3.69
N LYS A 33 12.87 -5.62 3.39
CA LYS A 33 12.59 -4.44 2.59
C LYS A 33 13.08 -3.24 3.37
N ASP A 34 14.08 -2.56 2.84
CA ASP A 34 14.57 -1.32 3.41
C ASP A 34 13.59 -0.19 3.12
N VAL A 35 13.53 0.79 4.02
CA VAL A 35 12.72 1.99 3.82
C VAL A 35 13.35 2.82 2.70
N ASP A 36 12.62 3.01 1.60
CA ASP A 36 13.01 4.00 0.59
C ASP A 36 12.88 5.43 1.14
N SER A 37 13.93 5.90 1.80
CA SER A 37 13.96 7.16 2.56
C SER A 37 13.74 8.39 1.68
N ALA A 38 14.00 8.31 0.37
CA ALA A 38 13.78 9.42 -0.56
C ALA A 38 12.29 9.75 -0.76
N LEU A 39 11.41 8.77 -0.55
CA LEU A 39 9.97 8.92 -0.70
C LEU A 39 9.28 9.42 0.58
N TRP A 40 10.04 9.56 1.67
CA TRP A 40 9.52 9.95 2.98
C TRP A 40 9.97 11.36 3.39
N SER A 41 9.00 12.18 3.78
CA SER A 41 9.24 13.42 4.53
C SER A 41 8.76 13.23 5.96
N VAL A 42 9.66 13.23 6.93
CA VAL A 42 9.35 12.94 8.33
C VAL A 42 9.74 14.13 9.20
N THR A 43 8.78 14.60 9.98
CA THR A 43 8.96 15.59 11.05
C THR A 43 8.56 14.98 12.39
N ASP A 44 8.71 15.72 13.48
CA ASP A 44 8.27 15.27 14.81
C ASP A 44 6.76 15.02 14.88
N SER A 45 5.97 15.76 14.10
CA SER A 45 4.51 15.75 14.15
C SER A 45 3.87 14.97 13.01
N LEU A 46 4.44 15.02 11.81
CA LEU A 46 3.85 14.53 10.58
C LEU A 46 4.88 13.73 9.77
N ALA A 47 4.47 12.56 9.31
CA ALA A 47 5.20 11.81 8.29
C ALA A 47 4.37 11.69 7.02
N ILE A 48 5.02 11.87 5.88
CA ILE A 48 4.40 11.87 4.57
C ILE A 48 5.18 10.90 3.68
N PHE A 49 4.48 9.97 3.07
CA PHE A 49 5.00 9.11 2.01
C PHE A 49 4.40 9.54 0.67
N THR A 50 5.28 9.85 -0.29
CA THR A 50 4.88 10.33 -1.62
C THR A 50 5.56 9.47 -2.70
N PRO A 51 4.83 8.52 -3.30
CA PRO A 51 5.30 7.81 -4.49
C PRO A 51 5.57 8.75 -5.67
N PRO A 52 6.52 8.44 -6.58
CA PRO A 52 6.91 9.34 -7.68
C PRO A 52 5.75 9.63 -8.66
N ASP A 53 4.84 8.70 -8.87
CA ASP A 53 3.72 8.84 -9.82
C ASP A 53 2.45 9.46 -9.18
N THR A 54 2.60 10.12 -8.02
CA THR A 54 1.47 10.76 -7.35
C THR A 54 0.97 11.94 -8.19
N LYS A 55 -0.30 11.88 -8.62
CA LYS A 55 -0.93 12.97 -9.37
C LYS A 55 -1.48 14.07 -8.45
N ASN A 56 -1.56 15.27 -8.99
CA ASN A 56 -2.32 16.38 -8.41
C ASN A 56 -3.73 16.39 -9.00
N SER A 57 -4.73 16.76 -8.21
CA SER A 57 -6.11 16.84 -8.69
C SER A 57 -6.94 17.79 -7.86
N ALA A 58 -7.95 18.40 -8.50
CA ALA A 58 -8.97 19.17 -7.82
C ALA A 58 -9.94 18.27 -7.02
N LYS A 59 -10.00 16.96 -7.32
CA LYS A 59 -10.84 15.99 -6.62
C LYS A 59 -9.95 15.06 -5.79
N VAL A 60 -10.28 14.87 -4.52
CA VAL A 60 -9.54 14.00 -3.61
C VAL A 60 -10.45 12.92 -3.03
N LEU A 61 -9.98 11.68 -3.05
CA LEU A 61 -10.53 10.59 -2.24
C LEU A 61 -9.56 10.36 -1.07
N ALA A 62 -9.93 10.85 0.10
CA ALA A 62 -9.16 10.69 1.33
C ALA A 62 -9.72 9.55 2.17
N LEU A 63 -8.84 8.68 2.65
CA LEU A 63 -9.21 7.44 3.34
C LEU A 63 -8.51 7.35 4.69
N ASP A 64 -9.19 6.78 5.70
CA ASP A 64 -8.47 6.23 6.84
C ASP A 64 -7.77 4.92 6.46
N MET A 65 -6.77 4.52 7.26
CA MET A 65 -6.01 3.30 7.00
C MET A 65 -6.55 2.11 7.78
N ASP A 66 -6.39 2.14 9.12
CA ASP A 66 -6.78 1.05 10.01
C ASP A 66 -8.30 1.04 10.20
N GLY A 67 -8.94 -0.10 9.94
CA GLY A 67 -10.40 -0.23 9.99
C GLY A 67 -11.15 0.27 8.75
N THR A 68 -10.43 0.71 7.70
CA THR A 68 -11.03 1.15 6.43
C THR A 68 -10.37 0.47 5.24
N ILE A 69 -9.05 0.64 5.06
CA ILE A 69 -8.30 -0.04 3.99
C ILE A 69 -7.80 -1.39 4.48
N ILE A 70 -7.25 -1.42 5.69
CA ILE A 70 -6.67 -2.62 6.28
C ILE A 70 -7.32 -2.96 7.62
N VAL A 71 -7.32 -4.25 7.92
CA VAL A 71 -7.65 -4.79 9.25
C VAL A 71 -6.56 -5.77 9.65
N THR A 72 -6.50 -6.15 10.93
CA THR A 72 -5.57 -7.19 11.36
C THR A 72 -5.88 -8.51 10.66
N ALA A 73 -4.84 -9.22 10.23
CA ALA A 73 -5.01 -10.56 9.68
C ALA A 73 -5.41 -11.54 10.79
N SER A 74 -4.92 -11.31 12.01
CA SER A 74 -5.19 -12.11 13.20
C SER A 74 -6.58 -11.93 13.81
N GLY A 75 -7.34 -10.91 13.40
CA GLY A 75 -8.65 -10.57 13.96
C GLY A 75 -8.61 -9.85 15.31
N ARG A 76 -7.42 -9.49 15.82
CA ARG A 76 -7.27 -8.68 17.04
C ARG A 76 -7.61 -7.21 16.79
N THR A 77 -8.00 -6.50 17.84
CA THR A 77 -8.18 -5.04 17.78
C THR A 77 -6.87 -4.31 17.46
N PHE A 78 -5.74 -4.81 17.94
CA PHE A 78 -4.42 -4.26 17.68
C PHE A 78 -3.51 -5.29 17.00
N PRO A 79 -2.69 -4.87 16.02
CA PRO A 79 -1.78 -5.78 15.31
C PRO A 79 -0.71 -6.34 16.25
N LYS A 80 -0.36 -7.61 16.05
CA LYS A 80 0.74 -8.28 16.79
C LYS A 80 2.11 -7.74 16.39
N ASP A 81 2.28 -7.46 15.11
CA ASP A 81 3.52 -7.00 14.48
C ASP A 81 3.22 -6.22 13.19
N ALA A 82 4.27 -5.77 12.49
CA ALA A 82 4.14 -4.98 11.28
C ALA A 82 3.50 -5.73 10.10
N ASN A 83 3.47 -7.07 10.14
CA ASN A 83 2.92 -7.93 9.09
C ASN A 83 1.47 -8.38 9.39
N ASP A 84 0.95 -8.10 10.59
CA ASP A 84 -0.43 -8.45 10.99
C ASP A 84 -1.46 -7.50 10.39
N TRP A 85 -1.59 -7.52 9.07
CA TRP A 85 -2.60 -6.78 8.32
C TRP A 85 -3.05 -7.52 7.07
N LYS A 86 -4.27 -7.23 6.63
CA LYS A 86 -4.82 -7.62 5.33
C LYS A 86 -5.71 -6.49 4.82
N ILE A 87 -5.89 -6.43 3.51
CA ILE A 87 -6.91 -5.55 2.93
C ILE A 87 -8.28 -5.96 3.48
N MET A 88 -9.06 -4.98 3.95
CA MET A 88 -10.32 -5.21 4.65
C MET A 88 -11.35 -5.94 3.78
N LEU A 89 -11.53 -5.48 2.54
CA LEU A 89 -12.43 -6.08 1.55
C LEU A 89 -11.70 -6.27 0.22
N ALA A 90 -11.91 -7.41 -0.44
CA ALA A 90 -11.22 -7.77 -1.67
C ALA A 90 -11.47 -6.79 -2.84
N ASN A 91 -12.58 -6.05 -2.81
CA ASN A 91 -12.94 -5.09 -3.84
C ASN A 91 -12.27 -3.71 -3.67
N ILE A 92 -11.65 -3.40 -2.52
CA ILE A 92 -11.04 -2.08 -2.26
C ILE A 92 -10.08 -1.65 -3.38
N PRO A 93 -9.09 -2.47 -3.81
CA PRO A 93 -8.17 -2.06 -4.87
C PRO A 93 -8.90 -1.69 -6.18
N ALA A 94 -9.95 -2.43 -6.54
CA ALA A 94 -10.73 -2.15 -7.75
C ALA A 94 -11.52 -0.83 -7.63
N VAL A 95 -12.13 -0.57 -6.47
CA VAL A 95 -12.83 0.69 -6.18
C VAL A 95 -11.87 1.88 -6.24
N LEU A 96 -10.69 1.77 -5.64
CA LEU A 96 -9.70 2.86 -5.68
C LEU A 96 -9.23 3.13 -7.11
N LYS A 97 -9.03 2.10 -7.93
CA LYS A 97 -8.65 2.25 -9.34
C LYS A 97 -9.75 2.92 -10.16
N HIS A 98 -11.02 2.65 -9.86
CA HIS A 98 -12.13 3.36 -10.48
C HIS A 98 -12.11 4.85 -10.14
N TYR A 99 -12.00 5.22 -8.86
CA TYR A 99 -11.88 6.64 -8.48
C TYR A 99 -10.66 7.31 -9.08
N ASP A 100 -9.53 6.60 -9.14
CA ASP A 100 -8.34 7.08 -9.83
C ASP A 100 -8.63 7.40 -11.32
N SER A 101 -9.33 6.49 -12.03
CA SER A 101 -9.74 6.70 -13.43
C SER A 101 -10.74 7.85 -13.63
N GLU A 102 -11.56 8.16 -12.61
CA GLU A 102 -12.48 9.30 -12.58
C GLU A 102 -11.78 10.64 -12.23
N GLY A 103 -10.46 10.63 -12.13
CA GLY A 103 -9.63 11.82 -11.89
C GLY A 103 -9.44 12.16 -10.41
N PHE A 104 -9.84 11.31 -9.46
CA PHE A 104 -9.55 11.55 -8.05
C PHE A 104 -8.08 11.29 -7.74
N LYS A 105 -7.45 12.19 -7.00
CA LYS A 105 -6.22 11.89 -6.26
C LYS A 105 -6.59 11.07 -5.03
N VAL A 106 -6.06 9.85 -4.92
CA VAL A 106 -6.31 8.98 -3.77
C VAL A 106 -5.23 9.23 -2.71
N VAL A 107 -5.65 9.49 -1.48
CA VAL A 107 -4.76 9.74 -0.34
C VAL A 107 -5.20 8.98 0.91
N ILE A 108 -4.25 8.69 1.79
CA ILE A 108 -4.51 8.11 3.11
C ILE A 108 -4.15 9.12 4.18
N LEU A 109 -5.06 9.36 5.12
CA LEU A 109 -4.86 10.23 6.29
C LEU A 109 -5.05 9.37 7.54
N SER A 110 -4.00 9.10 8.31
CA SER A 110 -4.07 8.16 9.44
C SER A 110 -3.48 8.74 10.74
N ASN A 111 -4.13 8.44 11.87
CA ASN A 111 -3.66 8.84 13.20
C ASN A 111 -2.76 7.74 13.80
N GLN A 112 -1.47 8.02 13.99
CA GLN A 112 -0.46 7.05 14.44
C GLN A 112 0.31 7.50 15.69
N SER A 113 -0.44 7.83 16.76
CA SER A 113 0.12 8.33 18.03
C SER A 113 0.95 7.30 18.81
N ALA A 114 0.96 6.03 18.41
CA ALA A 114 1.78 5.00 19.03
C ALA A 114 3.28 5.34 18.95
N PHE A 115 3.70 5.99 17.85
CA PHE A 115 5.09 6.34 17.60
C PHE A 115 5.59 7.54 18.41
N LYS A 116 4.70 8.26 19.11
CA LYS A 116 5.10 9.27 20.09
C LYS A 116 5.94 8.66 21.22
N LYS A 117 5.57 7.45 21.66
CA LYS A 117 6.20 6.77 22.80
C LYS A 117 7.42 5.94 22.37
N ASP A 118 7.33 5.32 21.20
CA ASP A 118 8.35 4.39 20.72
C ASP A 118 8.58 4.59 19.22
N ARG A 119 9.59 5.39 18.88
CA ARG A 119 10.00 5.67 17.50
C ARG A 119 10.76 4.52 16.85
N SER A 120 11.27 3.56 17.62
CA SER A 120 12.09 2.46 17.09
C SER A 120 11.32 1.56 16.11
N LYS A 121 9.99 1.50 16.25
CA LYS A 121 9.08 0.73 15.40
C LYS A 121 8.66 1.46 14.14
N PHE A 122 8.97 2.75 14.03
CA PHE A 122 8.51 3.57 12.91
C PHE A 122 9.08 3.10 11.56
N PRO A 123 10.37 2.71 11.42
CA PRO A 123 10.88 2.17 10.16
C PRO A 123 10.13 0.93 9.67
N ALA A 124 9.83 -0.02 10.56
CA ALA A 124 9.04 -1.20 10.22
C ALA A 124 7.62 -0.82 9.78
N PHE A 125 7.04 0.23 10.37
CA PHE A 125 5.74 0.76 9.94
C PHE A 125 5.82 1.47 8.58
N GLN A 126 6.92 2.15 8.26
CA GLN A 126 7.12 2.74 6.94
C GLN A 126 7.14 1.67 5.85
N VAL A 127 7.82 0.54 6.09
CA VAL A 127 7.78 -0.63 5.19
C VAL A 127 6.35 -1.17 5.05
N LYS A 128 5.61 -1.29 6.16
CA LYS A 128 4.18 -1.69 6.11
C LYS A 128 3.37 -0.75 5.20
N VAL A 129 3.54 0.56 5.33
CA VAL A 129 2.82 1.54 4.49
C VAL A 129 3.18 1.36 3.00
N GLN A 130 4.46 1.18 2.69
CA GLN A 130 4.92 0.91 1.32
C GLN A 130 4.30 -0.37 0.76
N ASP A 131 4.25 -1.44 1.56
CA ASP A 131 3.65 -2.71 1.16
C ASP A 131 2.13 -2.61 0.96
N VAL A 132 1.43 -1.85 1.81
CA VAL A 132 -0.01 -1.58 1.64
C VAL A 132 -0.24 -0.82 0.34
N VAL A 133 0.48 0.26 0.07
CA VAL A 133 0.34 1.04 -1.17
C VAL A 133 0.66 0.18 -2.39
N ALA A 134 1.74 -0.61 -2.35
CA ALA A 134 2.10 -1.55 -3.41
C ALA A 134 0.99 -2.59 -3.64
N LYS A 135 0.35 -3.09 -2.58
CA LYS A 135 -0.74 -4.06 -2.67
C LYS A 135 -2.02 -3.46 -3.28
N LEU A 136 -2.29 -2.18 -3.04
CA LEU A 136 -3.40 -1.45 -3.65
C LEU A 136 -3.14 -1.18 -5.14
N GLY A 137 -1.87 -1.10 -5.54
CA GLY A 137 -1.45 -1.01 -6.95
C GLY A 137 -1.79 0.34 -7.58
N LEU A 138 -1.66 1.43 -6.81
CA LEU A 138 -1.84 2.82 -7.20
C LEU A 138 -0.85 3.71 -6.45
N PRO A 139 -0.42 4.85 -7.03
CA PRO A 139 0.45 5.82 -6.37
C PRO A 139 -0.34 6.65 -5.35
N ILE A 140 -0.52 6.10 -4.15
CA ILE A 140 -1.29 6.71 -3.06
C ILE A 140 -0.36 7.50 -2.14
N GLN A 141 -0.63 8.80 -1.98
CA GLN A 141 0.08 9.63 -1.01
C GLN A 141 -0.47 9.38 0.40
N VAL A 142 0.41 9.21 1.38
CA VAL A 142 0.03 8.84 2.76
C VAL A 142 0.52 9.88 3.75
N PHE A 143 -0.38 10.36 4.60
CA PHE A 143 -0.12 11.32 5.68
C PHE A 143 -0.41 10.65 7.03
N LEU A 144 0.56 10.73 7.93
CA LEU A 144 0.52 10.09 9.23
C LEU A 144 0.72 11.13 10.34
N SER A 145 -0.30 11.40 11.14
CA SER A 145 -0.16 12.24 12.32
C SER A 145 0.50 11.44 13.45
N LEU A 146 1.66 11.89 13.93
CA LEU A 146 2.48 11.19 14.91
C LEU A 146 2.27 11.71 16.34
N GLN A 147 1.70 12.91 16.48
CA GLN A 147 1.48 13.63 17.74
C GLN A 147 0.00 13.97 17.94
N ASP A 148 -0.32 14.49 19.13
CA ASP A 148 -1.64 15.04 19.45
C ASP A 148 -1.65 16.56 19.23
N ASP A 149 -1.66 16.97 17.97
CA ASP A 149 -1.62 18.37 17.55
C ASP A 149 -2.51 18.61 16.34
N ILE A 150 -2.33 19.74 15.65
CA ILE A 150 -3.15 20.14 14.49
C ILE A 150 -3.25 19.07 13.39
N ASN A 151 -2.28 18.15 13.29
CA ASN A 151 -2.29 17.09 12.29
C ASN A 151 -3.18 15.92 12.68
N ARG A 152 -3.50 15.72 13.95
CA ARG A 152 -4.33 14.60 14.40
C ARG A 152 -5.81 14.85 14.12
N LYS A 153 -6.43 13.97 13.34
CA LYS A 153 -7.88 13.98 13.07
C LYS A 153 -8.66 13.97 14.41
N PRO A 154 -9.73 14.75 14.57
CA PRO A 154 -10.51 15.44 13.52
C PRO A 154 -9.97 16.81 13.07
N ARG A 155 -8.79 17.24 13.51
CA ARG A 155 -8.19 18.51 13.07
C ARG A 155 -7.68 18.41 11.62
N THR A 156 -7.56 19.56 10.98
CA THR A 156 -7.37 19.68 9.52
C THR A 156 -5.91 19.80 9.07
N GLY A 157 -4.92 19.69 9.95
CA GLY A 157 -3.50 19.93 9.62
C GLY A 157 -2.94 19.02 8.51
N MET A 158 -3.32 17.74 8.51
CA MET A 158 -2.97 16.84 7.39
C MET A 158 -3.60 17.29 6.08
N TRP A 159 -4.86 17.70 6.10
CA TRP A 159 -5.57 18.21 4.92
C TRP A 159 -4.94 19.50 4.37
N GLN A 160 -4.61 20.45 5.24
CA GLN A 160 -3.92 21.68 4.86
C GLN A 160 -2.54 21.39 4.24
N THR A 161 -1.85 20.35 4.72
CA THR A 161 -0.57 19.94 4.13
C THR A 161 -0.76 19.29 2.77
N LEU A 162 -1.81 18.49 2.59
CA LEU A 162 -2.20 17.97 1.29
C LEU A 162 -2.49 19.10 0.29
N GLU A 163 -3.27 20.11 0.67
CA GLU A 163 -3.55 21.29 -0.18
C GLU A 163 -2.26 21.97 -0.64
N ARG A 164 -1.31 22.20 0.28
CA ARG A 164 0.01 22.79 -0.06
C ARG A 164 0.85 21.91 -0.99
N GLN A 165 0.74 20.58 -0.88
CA GLN A 165 1.50 19.63 -1.70
C GLN A 165 0.78 19.21 -2.98
N ASN A 166 -0.35 19.82 -3.33
CA ASN A 166 -1.12 19.47 -4.52
C ASN A 166 -0.66 20.20 -5.80
N GLY A 167 0.62 20.59 -5.87
CA GLY A 167 1.22 21.22 -7.06
C GLY A 167 0.52 22.49 -7.55
N GLY A 168 -0.09 23.26 -6.63
CA GLY A 168 -0.84 24.48 -6.97
C GLY A 168 -2.26 24.25 -7.51
N VAL A 169 -2.71 22.99 -7.64
CA VAL A 169 -4.09 22.68 -8.00
C VAL A 169 -4.98 22.83 -6.76
N GLU A 170 -5.96 23.72 -6.82
CA GLU A 170 -6.93 23.91 -5.74
C GLU A 170 -7.83 22.68 -5.60
N ILE A 171 -7.98 22.17 -4.37
CA ILE A 171 -8.86 21.03 -4.08
C ILE A 171 -10.28 21.54 -3.86
N ILE A 172 -11.20 21.09 -4.71
CA ILE A 172 -12.61 21.39 -4.62
C ILE A 172 -13.25 20.44 -3.60
N LYS A 173 -13.41 20.92 -2.37
CA LYS A 173 -13.92 20.13 -1.22
C LYS A 173 -15.28 19.49 -1.48
N LYS A 174 -16.18 20.20 -2.17
CA LYS A 174 -17.52 19.69 -2.53
C LYS A 174 -17.49 18.48 -3.47
N ASP A 175 -16.42 18.33 -4.24
CA ASP A 175 -16.23 17.24 -5.20
C ASP A 175 -15.24 16.19 -4.66
N SER A 176 -14.85 16.32 -3.39
CA SER A 176 -13.92 15.45 -2.69
C SER A 176 -14.63 14.64 -1.61
N ILE A 177 -14.04 13.50 -1.26
CA ILE A 177 -14.65 12.49 -0.40
C ILE A 177 -13.66 12.14 0.70
N PHE A 178 -14.16 12.03 1.94
CA PHE A 178 -13.44 11.39 3.04
C PHE A 178 -14.19 10.13 3.48
N CYS A 179 -13.48 9.01 3.63
CA CYS A 179 -14.01 7.76 4.17
C CYS A 179 -13.16 7.26 5.33
N GLY A 180 -13.76 7.12 6.51
CA GLY A 180 -13.10 6.60 7.72
C GLY A 180 -14.05 6.47 8.91
N GLY A 181 -13.76 5.54 9.83
CA GLY A 181 -14.51 5.31 11.07
C GLY A 181 -15.01 3.87 11.24
N MET A 182 -15.18 3.41 12.49
CA MET A 182 -15.90 2.16 12.79
C MET A 182 -17.35 2.49 13.21
N PRO A 183 -18.37 1.71 12.79
CA PRO A 183 -18.35 0.66 11.78
C PRO A 183 -18.69 1.25 10.40
N CYS A 184 -17.82 1.04 9.40
CA CYS A 184 -18.18 1.21 7.99
C CYS A 184 -19.23 0.15 7.59
N HIS A 185 -20.49 0.35 7.96
CA HIS A 185 -21.57 0.05 7.02
C HIS A 185 -21.42 1.03 5.86
N PHE A 186 -21.63 0.55 4.65
CA PHE A 186 -21.77 1.36 3.43
C PHE A 186 -22.74 2.54 3.69
N ALA A 187 -22.23 3.70 4.10
CA ALA A 187 -23.00 4.94 4.21
C ALA A 187 -22.08 6.16 4.38
N ILE A 188 -21.93 6.91 3.27
CA ILE A 188 -22.12 8.37 3.17
C ILE A 188 -21.16 9.23 4.02
N PHE A 189 -20.15 9.85 3.40
CA PHE A 189 -20.15 11.23 2.87
C PHE A 189 -20.45 12.29 3.95
N TYR A 190 -19.63 13.35 3.97
CA TYR A 190 -19.75 14.57 4.80
C TYR A 190 -19.44 14.43 6.31
N HIS A 191 -18.16 14.39 6.68
CA HIS A 191 -17.77 14.95 7.99
C HIS A 191 -16.32 15.41 8.10
N PHE A 192 -15.80 16.10 7.09
CA PHE A 192 -14.49 16.77 7.21
C PHE A 192 -14.48 18.26 6.84
N PHE A 193 -15.60 18.83 6.36
CA PHE A 193 -15.60 20.19 5.79
C PHE A 193 -16.64 21.17 6.34
N GLU A 194 -17.32 20.83 7.43
CA GLU A 194 -18.13 21.81 8.17
C GLU A 194 -17.45 22.16 9.49
N VAL A 195 -16.53 23.13 9.45
CA VAL A 195 -16.20 24.02 10.57
C VAL A 195 -16.00 25.43 10.00
#